data_AF-A0A8B8BU35-F1
#
_entry.id   AF-A0A8B8BU35-F1
#
_cell.length_a   1.000
_cell.length_b   1.000
_cell.length_c   1.000
_cell.angle_alpha   90.00
_cell.angle_beta   90.00
_cell.angle_gamma   90.00
#
_symmetry.space_group_name_H-M   'P 1'
#
loop_
_entity.id
_entity.type
_entity.pdbx_description
1 polymer ?
#
loop_
_entity_poly.entity_id
_entity_poly.type
_entity_poly.pdbx_seq_one_letter_code
_entity_poly.pdbx_strand_id
1 'polypeptide(L)'
;MWWVDLGTVQNINHIFIQYATNNRVWDEKNYHSSSFLGFSVSISPTPSKEDRVLCFRDTNYTRSTIPNPINITCPYPGRYVIYYNNRTHKPFPDGYSPYAYNDLCEVEVYGCRKLRHYGTNCTIPCPRNCFYGVCDIINGDCRECVAGYKGRTCNEECDNQNYGLVCNQTCGSCYGGKQCDHVNGSCTDGCEAGLLGEKCDEECLPGFYGKNCQNKCSFNCGVPKRCDSKIGECVSGCQNDG
;
A
#
# COMPACT_ATOMS: atom_id res chain seq x y z
N MET A 1 6.59 -29.26 -7.60
CA MET A 1 5.98 -28.28 -6.69
C MET A 1 6.21 -28.79 -5.28
N TRP A 2 6.76 -27.95 -4.42
CA TRP A 2 7.03 -28.28 -3.02
C TRP A 2 6.49 -27.16 -2.13
N TRP A 3 6.06 -27.49 -0.92
CA TRP A 3 5.51 -26.49 0.00
C TRP A 3 5.76 -26.85 1.47
N VAL A 4 5.76 -25.83 2.33
CA VAL A 4 5.75 -25.95 3.79
C VAL A 4 4.40 -25.46 4.30
N ASP A 5 3.76 -26.24 5.17
CA ASP A 5 2.61 -25.80 5.97
C ASP A 5 3.12 -25.37 7.35
N LEU A 6 2.96 -24.08 7.68
CA LEU A 6 3.35 -23.50 8.96
C LEU A 6 2.39 -23.82 10.11
N GLY A 7 1.32 -24.59 9.84
CA GLY A 7 0.27 -25.00 10.77
C GLY A 7 -0.80 -23.93 10.99
N THR A 8 -0.39 -22.66 11.11
CA THR A 8 -1.28 -21.50 11.24
C THR A 8 -0.81 -20.37 10.33
N VAL A 9 -1.68 -19.37 10.12
CA VAL A 9 -1.28 -18.12 9.45
C VAL A 9 -0.31 -17.37 10.35
N GLN A 10 0.88 -17.11 9.84
CA GLN A 10 1.93 -16.34 10.51
C GLN A 10 2.24 -15.08 9.70
N ASN A 11 2.78 -14.05 10.34
CA ASN A 11 3.30 -12.90 9.62
C ASN A 11 4.72 -13.24 9.15
N ILE A 12 4.86 -13.66 7.90
CA ILE A 12 6.15 -14.01 7.30
C ILE A 12 6.90 -12.71 7.01
N ASN A 13 8.22 -12.68 7.21
CA ASN A 13 9.09 -11.57 6.82
C ASN A 13 10.01 -11.97 5.68
N HIS A 14 10.74 -13.07 5.82
CA HIS A 14 11.57 -13.60 4.77
C HIS A 14 11.66 -15.12 4.80
N ILE A 15 12.03 -15.66 3.65
CA ILE A 15 12.20 -17.09 3.42
C ILE A 15 13.66 -17.28 3.01
N PHE A 16 14.40 -18.01 3.81
CA PHE A 16 15.75 -18.44 3.51
C PHE A 16 15.67 -19.77 2.75
N ILE A 17 16.41 -19.88 1.65
CA ILE A 17 16.53 -21.11 0.88
C ILE A 17 18.01 -21.40 0.64
N GLN A 18 18.44 -22.58 1.05
CA GLN A 18 19.74 -23.14 0.70
C GLN A 18 19.56 -24.27 -0.31
N TYR A 19 20.35 -24.27 -1.37
CA TYR A 19 20.34 -25.31 -2.39
C TYR A 19 21.38 -26.39 -2.12
N ALA A 20 21.09 -27.63 -2.50
CA ALA A 20 22.07 -28.70 -2.44
C ALA A 20 23.29 -28.39 -3.32
N THR A 21 24.48 -28.63 -2.78
CA THR A 21 25.75 -28.41 -3.49
C THR A 21 26.51 -29.70 -3.77
N ASN A 22 26.08 -30.82 -3.19
CA ASN A 22 26.84 -32.07 -3.10
C ASN A 22 28.27 -31.86 -2.52
N ASN A 23 28.40 -30.97 -1.54
CA ASN A 23 29.67 -30.58 -0.92
C ASN A 23 30.71 -30.03 -1.92
N ARG A 24 30.24 -29.43 -3.03
CA ARG A 24 31.09 -28.72 -4.01
C ARG A 24 30.95 -27.22 -3.86
N VAL A 25 31.93 -26.48 -4.37
CA VAL A 25 31.87 -25.02 -4.47
C VAL A 25 30.64 -24.62 -5.29
N TRP A 26 29.96 -23.57 -4.86
CA TRP A 26 28.83 -23.01 -5.58
C TRP A 26 29.31 -22.02 -6.63
N ASP A 27 29.44 -22.49 -7.87
CA ASP A 27 29.89 -21.73 -9.02
C ASP A 27 29.17 -22.17 -10.31
N GLU A 28 29.54 -21.57 -11.44
CA GLU A 28 28.98 -21.91 -12.75
C GLU A 28 29.20 -23.37 -13.17
N LYS A 29 30.22 -24.05 -12.63
CA LYS A 29 30.57 -25.43 -12.96
C LYS A 29 29.79 -26.42 -12.11
N ASN A 30 29.23 -25.97 -10.99
CA ASN A 30 28.30 -26.77 -10.22
C ASN A 30 27.11 -27.17 -11.10
N TYR A 31 26.76 -28.46 -11.14
CA TYR A 31 25.63 -28.95 -11.92
C TYR A 31 24.31 -28.42 -11.35
N HIS A 32 24.23 -28.29 -10.03
CA HIS A 32 23.03 -27.88 -9.31
C HIS A 32 22.60 -26.46 -9.63
N SER A 33 23.54 -25.55 -9.96
CA SER A 33 23.20 -24.17 -10.34
C SER A 33 22.23 -24.11 -11.53
N SER A 34 22.31 -25.06 -12.48
CA SER A 34 21.37 -25.16 -13.61
C SER A 34 19.97 -25.67 -13.23
N SER A 35 19.85 -26.44 -12.15
CA SER A 35 18.59 -27.05 -11.69
C SER A 35 17.69 -26.06 -10.96
N PHE A 36 18.25 -25.01 -10.38
CA PHE A 36 17.50 -24.02 -9.61
C PHE A 36 17.14 -22.75 -10.38
N LEU A 37 17.54 -22.62 -11.65
CA LEU A 37 17.12 -21.49 -12.48
C LEU A 37 15.61 -21.55 -12.80
N GLY A 38 14.99 -20.38 -12.86
CA GLY A 38 13.60 -20.19 -13.24
C GLY A 38 12.60 -20.66 -12.19
N PHE A 39 12.84 -20.39 -10.91
CA PHE A 39 11.92 -20.71 -9.83
C PHE A 39 11.08 -19.50 -9.38
N SER A 40 9.99 -19.77 -8.66
CA SER A 40 9.24 -18.76 -7.93
C SER A 40 8.93 -19.24 -6.52
N VAL A 41 8.77 -18.27 -5.63
CA VAL A 41 8.32 -18.49 -4.27
C VAL A 41 7.05 -17.68 -4.05
N SER A 42 6.03 -18.35 -3.57
CA SER A 42 4.74 -17.74 -3.24
C SER A 42 4.32 -18.15 -1.84
N ILE A 43 3.49 -17.33 -1.20
CA ILE A 43 2.83 -17.72 0.04
C ILE A 43 1.32 -17.73 -0.12
N SER A 44 0.61 -18.45 0.74
CA SER A 44 -0.84 -18.48 0.73
C SER A 44 -1.41 -18.64 2.14
N PRO A 45 -2.51 -17.96 2.50
CA PRO A 45 -3.23 -18.23 3.74
C PRO A 45 -4.03 -19.55 3.68
N THR A 46 -4.41 -19.99 2.47
CA THR A 46 -5.19 -21.22 2.24
C THR A 46 -4.45 -22.19 1.30
N PRO A 47 -4.91 -23.44 1.17
CA PRO A 47 -4.38 -24.35 0.14
C PRO A 47 -4.68 -23.91 -1.30
N SER A 48 -5.59 -22.94 -1.52
CA SER A 48 -6.00 -22.50 -2.85
C SER A 48 -4.86 -21.86 -3.63
N LYS A 49 -4.95 -21.91 -4.96
CA LYS A 49 -4.04 -21.17 -5.85
C LYS A 49 -4.41 -19.70 -6.00
N GLU A 50 -5.68 -19.36 -5.81
CA GLU A 50 -6.23 -18.02 -6.00
C GLU A 50 -5.74 -17.04 -4.92
N ASP A 51 -5.50 -17.54 -3.72
CA ASP A 51 -5.05 -16.73 -2.57
C ASP A 51 -3.52 -16.54 -2.52
N ARG A 52 -2.79 -16.99 -3.56
CA ARG A 52 -1.33 -16.98 -3.57
C ARG A 52 -0.80 -15.57 -3.83
N VAL A 53 0.07 -15.11 -2.93
CA VAL A 53 0.88 -13.92 -3.11
C VAL A 53 2.25 -14.33 -3.64
N LEU A 54 2.67 -13.78 -4.77
CA LEU A 54 4.00 -14.02 -5.34
C LEU A 54 5.03 -13.18 -4.58
N CYS A 55 5.97 -13.84 -3.90
CA CYS A 55 7.07 -13.19 -3.19
C CYS A 55 8.27 -12.91 -4.10
N PHE A 56 8.59 -13.89 -4.95
CA PHE A 56 9.79 -13.86 -5.76
C PHE A 56 9.58 -14.67 -7.04
N ARG A 57 10.20 -14.21 -8.13
CA ARG A 57 10.30 -14.93 -9.39
C ARG A 57 11.67 -14.68 -9.99
N ASP A 58 12.41 -15.76 -10.21
CA ASP A 58 13.63 -15.70 -10.99
C ASP A 58 13.29 -15.54 -12.48
N THR A 59 13.84 -14.48 -13.07
CA THR A 59 13.83 -14.24 -14.51
C THR A 59 15.22 -13.96 -15.07
N ASN A 60 16.22 -13.76 -14.21
CA ASN A 60 17.49 -13.11 -14.57
C ASN A 60 18.72 -13.88 -14.12
N TYR A 61 18.58 -14.87 -13.23
CA TYR A 61 19.75 -15.62 -12.78
C TYR A 61 20.31 -16.50 -13.90
N THR A 62 21.62 -16.64 -13.87
CA THR A 62 22.39 -17.59 -14.67
C THR A 62 23.10 -18.54 -13.72
N ARG A 63 23.75 -19.58 -14.26
CA ARG A 63 24.53 -20.54 -13.46
C ARG A 63 25.62 -19.89 -12.61
N SER A 64 26.16 -18.74 -13.04
CA SER A 64 27.20 -18.01 -12.32
C SER A 64 26.66 -16.98 -11.33
N THR A 65 25.40 -16.55 -11.46
CA THR A 65 24.84 -15.45 -10.66
C THR A 65 23.77 -15.87 -9.66
N ILE A 66 23.20 -17.08 -9.80
CA ILE A 66 22.25 -17.60 -8.81
C ILE A 66 22.94 -17.69 -7.44
N PRO A 67 22.40 -17.05 -6.38
CA PRO A 67 23.02 -17.10 -5.06
C PRO A 67 22.71 -18.42 -4.33
N ASN A 68 23.57 -18.82 -3.40
CA ASN A 68 23.29 -19.91 -2.45
C ASN A 68 24.03 -19.63 -1.13
N PRO A 69 23.31 -19.36 -0.02
CA PRO A 69 21.86 -19.33 0.11
C PRO A 69 21.22 -18.05 -0.47
N ILE A 70 19.89 -18.03 -0.60
CA ILE A 70 19.10 -16.86 -0.97
C ILE A 70 18.13 -16.47 0.16
N ASN A 71 18.02 -15.16 0.41
CA ASN A 71 17.03 -14.58 1.32
C ASN A 71 15.96 -13.84 0.52
N ILE A 72 14.73 -14.34 0.58
CA ILE A 72 13.58 -13.79 -0.16
C ILE A 72 12.68 -13.05 0.82
N THR A 73 12.61 -11.73 0.69
CA THR A 73 11.69 -10.89 1.47
C THR A 73 10.25 -11.14 1.02
N CYS A 74 9.37 -11.53 1.95
CA CYS A 74 7.94 -11.74 1.71
C CYS A 74 7.09 -11.35 2.93
N PRO A 75 6.88 -10.04 3.18
CA PRO A 75 6.27 -9.49 4.38
C PRO A 75 4.74 -9.58 4.32
N TYR A 76 4.19 -10.78 4.30
CA TYR A 76 2.76 -11.03 4.14
C TYR A 76 2.28 -12.14 5.09
N PRO A 77 1.03 -12.05 5.57
CA PRO A 77 0.41 -13.17 6.27
C PRO A 77 0.31 -14.40 5.38
N GLY A 78 0.82 -15.53 5.84
CA GLY A 78 0.79 -16.77 5.11
C GLY A 78 0.86 -17.99 6.02
N ARG A 79 0.29 -19.09 5.54
CA ARG A 79 0.40 -20.40 6.16
C ARG A 79 1.22 -21.35 5.31
N TYR A 80 1.03 -21.30 3.99
CA TYR A 80 1.73 -22.15 3.05
C TYR A 80 2.84 -21.36 2.37
N VAL A 81 4.08 -21.85 2.43
CA VAL A 81 5.20 -21.34 1.63
C VAL A 81 5.44 -22.31 0.48
N ILE A 82 5.34 -21.84 -0.75
CA ILE A 82 5.33 -22.68 -1.94
C ILE A 82 6.55 -22.36 -2.80
N TYR A 83 7.40 -23.35 -3.02
CA TYR A 83 8.46 -23.32 -4.01
C TYR A 83 7.96 -23.97 -5.30
N TYR A 84 8.07 -23.24 -6.41
CA TYR A 84 7.64 -23.70 -7.70
C TYR A 84 8.73 -23.52 -8.75
N ASN A 85 9.08 -24.61 -9.40
CA ASN A 85 9.98 -24.60 -10.55
C ASN A 85 9.16 -24.23 -11.81
N ASN A 86 9.40 -23.05 -12.41
CA ASN A 86 8.60 -22.54 -13.53
C ASN A 86 8.97 -23.17 -14.89
N ARG A 87 9.90 -24.13 -14.93
CA ARG A 87 10.34 -24.82 -16.15
C ARG A 87 9.29 -25.84 -16.61
N THR A 88 8.19 -25.33 -17.16
CA THR A 88 7.00 -26.11 -17.49
C THR A 88 6.93 -26.56 -18.96
N HIS A 89 7.57 -25.82 -19.88
CA HIS A 89 7.52 -26.09 -21.32
C HIS A 89 8.89 -25.87 -21.98
N LYS A 90 9.25 -26.74 -22.93
CA LYS A 90 10.48 -26.65 -23.72
C LYS A 90 10.27 -25.74 -24.96
N PRO A 91 11.34 -25.14 -25.52
CA PRO A 91 12.74 -25.16 -25.07
C PRO A 91 12.96 -24.28 -23.84
N PHE A 92 13.87 -24.69 -22.95
CA PHE A 92 14.27 -23.88 -21.80
C PHE A 92 15.37 -22.89 -22.19
N PRO A 93 15.49 -21.75 -21.50
CA PRO A 93 16.60 -20.82 -21.69
C PRO A 93 17.98 -21.48 -21.49
N ASP A 94 19.00 -20.90 -22.11
CA ASP A 94 20.38 -21.41 -22.02
C ASP A 94 20.86 -21.51 -20.56
N GLY A 95 21.57 -22.60 -20.28
CA GLY A 95 22.08 -22.90 -18.94
C GLY A 95 21.08 -23.54 -17.98
N TYR A 96 19.81 -23.68 -18.37
CA TYR A 96 18.80 -24.38 -17.57
C TYR A 96 18.98 -25.89 -17.68
N SER A 97 18.77 -26.61 -16.58
CA SER A 97 18.75 -28.07 -16.60
C SER A 97 17.57 -28.57 -17.47
N PRO A 98 17.72 -29.69 -18.21
CA PRO A 98 16.61 -30.34 -18.91
C PRO A 98 15.64 -31.06 -17.96
N TYR A 99 16.00 -31.22 -16.69
CA TYR A 99 15.22 -31.93 -15.67
C TYR A 99 14.76 -31.00 -14.54
N ALA A 100 13.54 -31.20 -14.05
CA ALA A 100 12.93 -30.37 -13.02
C ALA A 100 13.16 -30.92 -11.59
N TYR A 101 14.42 -31.13 -11.21
CA TYR A 101 14.78 -31.53 -9.85
C TYR A 101 14.45 -30.43 -8.83
N ASN A 102 14.18 -30.84 -7.59
CA ASN A 102 13.99 -29.95 -6.44
C ASN A 102 14.91 -30.45 -5.31
N ASP A 103 16.20 -30.16 -5.41
CA ASP A 103 17.21 -30.60 -4.44
C ASP A 103 17.45 -29.50 -3.40
N LEU A 104 16.37 -28.97 -2.82
CA LEU A 104 16.47 -27.97 -1.75
C LEU A 104 17.18 -28.60 -0.55
N CYS A 105 18.22 -27.94 -0.03
CA CYS A 105 18.99 -28.39 1.13
C CYS A 105 18.26 -28.01 2.42
N GLU A 106 17.88 -26.74 2.51
CA GLU A 106 17.26 -26.18 3.71
C GLU A 106 16.31 -25.05 3.30
N VAL A 107 15.17 -24.97 4.01
CA VAL A 107 14.22 -23.87 3.87
C VAL A 107 13.80 -23.44 5.25
N GLU A 108 14.06 -22.18 5.58
CA GLU A 108 13.67 -21.59 6.85
C GLU A 108 12.73 -20.42 6.58
N VAL A 109 11.68 -20.33 7.38
CA VAL A 109 10.67 -19.27 7.26
C VAL A 109 10.72 -18.43 8.52
N TYR A 110 11.13 -17.18 8.36
CA TYR A 110 11.29 -16.23 9.44
C TYR A 110 10.07 -15.32 9.50
N GLY A 111 9.48 -15.22 10.68
CA GLY A 111 8.21 -14.57 10.88
C GLY A 111 7.80 -14.49 12.34
N CYS A 112 6.70 -13.80 12.59
CA CYS A 112 6.05 -13.78 13.90
C CYS A 112 4.81 -14.66 13.91
N ARG A 113 4.80 -15.62 14.85
CA ARG A 113 3.62 -16.44 15.16
C ARG A 113 2.48 -15.59 15.73
N LYS A 114 2.82 -14.56 16.52
CA LYS A 114 1.85 -13.61 17.04
C LYS A 114 1.61 -12.54 15.97
N LEU A 115 0.38 -12.48 15.46
CA LEU A 115 -0.02 -11.47 14.47
C LEU A 115 0.12 -10.06 15.05
N ARG A 116 0.40 -9.10 14.17
CA ARG A 116 0.51 -7.67 14.52
C ARG A 116 1.55 -7.37 15.60
N HIS A 117 2.61 -8.18 15.67
CA HIS A 117 3.74 -7.95 16.56
C HIS A 117 5.05 -8.10 15.80
N TYR A 118 6.07 -7.42 16.31
CA TYR A 118 7.43 -7.38 15.81
C TYR A 118 8.45 -7.47 16.95
N GLY A 119 9.72 -7.40 16.59
CA GLY A 119 10.88 -7.56 17.46
C GLY A 119 11.37 -9.01 17.50
N THR A 120 12.57 -9.21 18.04
CA THR A 120 13.26 -10.51 18.10
C THR A 120 12.45 -11.63 18.75
N ASN A 121 11.51 -11.29 19.64
CA ASN A 121 10.62 -12.22 20.34
C ASN A 121 9.13 -12.05 19.98
N CYS A 122 8.79 -11.21 18.99
CA CYS A 122 7.40 -10.94 18.58
C CYS A 122 6.50 -10.45 19.74
N THR A 123 7.06 -9.65 20.64
CA THR A 123 6.37 -9.12 21.83
C THR A 123 5.93 -7.68 21.69
N ILE A 124 6.46 -6.94 20.70
CA ILE A 124 6.17 -5.52 20.52
C ILE A 124 5.01 -5.39 19.53
N PRO A 125 3.89 -4.72 19.87
CA PRO A 125 2.77 -4.57 18.94
C PRO A 125 3.14 -3.66 17.78
N CYS A 126 2.68 -4.00 16.58
CA CYS A 126 2.79 -3.12 15.41
C CYS A 126 2.07 -1.78 15.67
N PRO A 127 2.52 -0.68 15.06
CA PRO A 127 1.82 0.59 15.13
C PRO A 127 0.35 0.47 14.73
N ARG A 128 -0.52 1.19 15.44
CA ARG A 128 -1.97 1.05 15.36
C ARG A 128 -2.53 1.31 13.95
N ASN A 129 -1.91 2.24 13.23
CA ASN A 129 -2.40 2.75 11.95
C ASN A 129 -1.68 2.12 10.75
N CYS A 130 -0.89 1.06 10.95
CA CYS A 130 -0.46 0.24 9.82
C CYS A 130 -1.68 -0.40 9.15
N PHE A 131 -1.69 -0.45 7.83
CA PHE A 131 -2.72 -1.15 7.07
C PHE A 131 -2.75 -2.64 7.47
N TYR A 132 -3.95 -3.16 7.76
CA TYR A 132 -4.20 -4.48 8.37
C TYR A 132 -3.44 -4.79 9.70
N GLY A 133 -2.80 -3.79 10.32
CA GLY A 133 -1.96 -3.96 11.50
C GLY A 133 -0.67 -4.74 11.23
N VAL A 134 -0.19 -4.74 9.97
CA VAL A 134 1.04 -5.44 9.56
C VAL A 134 2.19 -4.45 9.52
N CYS A 135 3.29 -4.80 10.18
CA CYS A 135 4.54 -4.06 10.16
C CYS A 135 5.71 -5.02 9.92
N ASP A 136 6.85 -4.48 9.53
CA ASP A 136 8.11 -5.21 9.45
C ASP A 136 8.45 -5.81 10.82
N ILE A 137 8.80 -7.11 10.84
CA ILE A 137 9.00 -7.83 12.09
C ILE A 137 10.30 -7.45 12.80
N ILE A 138 11.24 -6.77 12.13
CA ILE A 138 12.55 -6.40 12.68
C ILE A 138 12.46 -5.01 13.26
N ASN A 139 12.07 -4.02 12.44
CA ASN A 139 12.13 -2.61 12.83
C ASN A 139 10.77 -1.99 13.18
N GLY A 140 9.66 -2.67 12.89
CA GLY A 140 8.31 -2.20 13.20
C GLY A 140 7.74 -1.18 12.21
N ASP A 141 8.41 -0.96 11.07
CA ASP A 141 7.93 -0.04 10.03
C ASP A 141 6.68 -0.60 9.34
N CYS A 142 5.66 0.23 9.20
CA CYS A 142 4.49 -0.06 8.38
C CYS A 142 4.86 0.06 6.90
N ARG A 143 4.41 -0.90 6.10
CA ARG A 143 4.52 -0.79 4.63
C ARG A 143 3.54 0.23 4.06
N GLU A 144 2.35 0.29 4.63
CA GLU A 144 1.27 1.17 4.20
C GLU A 144 0.49 1.62 5.44
N CYS A 145 0.04 2.87 5.42
CA CYS A 145 -0.79 3.45 6.48
C CYS A 145 -2.26 3.40 6.09
N VAL A 146 -3.14 3.32 7.09
CA VAL A 146 -4.56 3.61 6.87
C VAL A 146 -4.75 5.08 6.47
N ALA A 147 -5.89 5.39 5.85
CA ALA A 147 -6.20 6.76 5.42
C ALA A 147 -6.09 7.77 6.58
N GLY A 148 -5.48 8.91 6.29
CA GLY A 148 -5.25 10.00 7.23
C GLY A 148 -3.98 9.92 8.05
N TYR A 149 -3.12 8.93 7.80
CA TYR A 149 -1.83 8.80 8.47
C TYR A 149 -0.67 8.62 7.50
N LYS A 150 0.52 9.03 7.92
CA LYS A 150 1.78 8.96 7.18
C LYS A 150 2.96 8.64 8.11
N GLY A 151 4.15 8.55 7.51
CA GLY A 151 5.40 8.23 8.20
C GLY A 151 5.63 6.73 8.30
N ARG A 152 6.86 6.34 8.64
CA ARG A 152 7.28 4.92 8.66
C ARG A 152 6.47 4.06 9.63
N THR A 153 5.96 4.65 10.70
CA THR A 153 5.17 3.95 11.72
C THR A 153 3.70 4.38 11.73
N CYS A 154 3.25 5.16 10.75
CA CYS A 154 1.87 5.64 10.65
C CYS A 154 1.35 6.40 11.89
N ASN A 155 2.24 7.02 12.65
CA ASN A 155 1.90 7.77 13.85
C ASN A 155 1.68 9.28 13.58
N GLU A 156 1.96 9.73 12.36
CA GLU A 156 1.77 11.12 11.96
C GLU A 156 0.44 11.23 11.20
N GLU A 157 -0.41 12.17 11.59
CA GLU A 157 -1.63 12.49 10.83
C GLU A 157 -1.27 13.25 9.55
N CYS A 158 -2.17 13.20 8.55
CA CYS A 158 -2.06 14.08 7.40
C CYS A 158 -2.18 15.54 7.83
N ASP A 159 -1.27 16.36 7.32
CA ASP A 159 -1.16 17.79 7.60
C ASP A 159 -1.01 18.56 6.27
N ASN A 160 -0.69 19.85 6.34
CA ASN A 160 -0.40 20.68 5.17
C ASN A 160 -1.51 20.69 4.12
N GLN A 161 -2.77 20.79 4.56
CA GLN A 161 -3.96 20.79 3.72
C GLN A 161 -4.13 19.51 2.90
N ASN A 162 -3.66 18.37 3.42
CA ASN A 162 -3.86 17.07 2.79
C ASN A 162 -4.61 16.09 3.69
N TYR A 163 -5.22 15.08 3.08
CA TYR A 163 -5.98 14.02 3.73
C TYR A 163 -5.99 12.72 2.91
N GLY A 164 -6.60 11.67 3.46
CA GLY A 164 -6.86 10.41 2.76
C GLY A 164 -5.67 9.45 2.72
N LEU A 165 -5.68 8.49 1.79
CA LEU A 165 -4.64 7.47 1.69
C LEU A 165 -3.30 8.11 1.26
N VAL A 166 -2.24 7.86 2.02
CA VAL A 166 -0.90 8.44 1.82
C VAL A 166 -0.90 9.98 1.82
N CYS A 167 -1.94 10.64 2.35
CA CYS A 167 -2.08 12.09 2.35
C CYS A 167 -1.98 12.72 0.95
N ASN A 168 -2.52 12.06 -0.07
CA ASN A 168 -2.44 12.51 -1.47
C ASN A 168 -3.65 13.35 -1.94
N GLN A 169 -4.67 13.53 -1.10
CA GLN A 169 -5.84 14.35 -1.43
C GLN A 169 -5.73 15.71 -0.76
N THR A 170 -6.06 16.78 -1.47
CA THR A 170 -5.95 18.16 -0.96
C THR A 170 -7.29 18.63 -0.40
N CYS A 171 -7.28 19.24 0.78
CA CYS A 171 -8.44 19.87 1.41
C CYS A 171 -9.05 20.95 0.50
N GLY A 172 -10.36 21.15 0.59
CA GLY A 172 -10.99 22.35 0.05
C GLY A 172 -10.73 23.58 0.92
N SER A 173 -11.47 24.66 0.68
CA SER A 173 -11.25 25.92 1.42
C SER A 173 -12.05 25.94 2.72
N CYS A 174 -11.57 25.18 3.71
CA CYS A 174 -12.13 25.22 5.07
C CYS A 174 -12.00 26.62 5.68
N TYR A 175 -12.97 27.00 6.50
CA TYR A 175 -13.03 28.30 7.15
C TYR A 175 -11.76 28.60 7.97
N GLY A 176 -11.18 29.78 7.73
CA GLY A 176 -9.95 30.25 8.36
C GLY A 176 -8.70 29.51 7.89
N GLY A 177 -8.74 28.82 6.75
CA GLY A 177 -7.62 28.00 6.26
C GLY A 177 -7.26 26.83 7.17
N LYS A 178 -8.21 26.38 8.01
CA LYS A 178 -8.02 25.25 8.91
C LYS A 178 -7.78 23.95 8.14
N GLN A 179 -6.98 23.07 8.73
CA GLN A 179 -6.79 21.71 8.24
C GLN A 179 -8.13 20.97 8.23
N CYS A 180 -8.46 20.34 7.09
CA CYS A 180 -9.63 19.47 7.00
C CYS A 180 -9.39 18.14 7.75
N ASP A 181 -10.46 17.39 8.00
CA ASP A 181 -10.39 16.05 8.57
C ASP A 181 -9.37 15.21 7.80
N HIS A 182 -8.33 14.78 8.50
CA HIS A 182 -7.18 14.11 7.89
C HIS A 182 -7.57 12.78 7.21
N VAL A 183 -8.70 12.15 7.56
CA VAL A 183 -9.15 10.89 6.99
C VAL A 183 -10.02 11.12 5.76
N ASN A 184 -11.05 11.96 5.87
CA ASN A 184 -12.11 12.06 4.86
C ASN A 184 -12.18 13.41 4.13
N GLY A 185 -11.47 14.43 4.63
CA GLY A 185 -11.33 15.73 4.01
C GLY A 185 -12.41 16.75 4.36
N SER A 186 -13.27 16.48 5.34
CA SER A 186 -14.36 17.39 5.71
C SER A 186 -13.90 18.60 6.53
N CYS A 187 -14.62 19.71 6.42
CA CYS A 187 -14.38 20.95 7.11
C CYS A 187 -15.41 21.14 8.24
N THR A 188 -15.04 20.79 9.46
CA THR A 188 -15.95 20.83 10.62
C THR A 188 -16.41 22.24 11.03
N ASP A 189 -15.63 23.26 10.73
CA ASP A 189 -15.95 24.67 11.00
C ASP A 189 -16.70 25.38 9.84
N GLY A 190 -17.04 24.60 8.81
CA GLY A 190 -17.64 25.07 7.56
C GLY A 190 -16.61 25.65 6.57
N CYS A 191 -17.14 26.26 5.53
CA CYS A 191 -16.42 26.73 4.35
C CYS A 191 -16.14 28.22 4.39
N GLU A 192 -15.13 28.64 3.64
CA GLU A 192 -14.94 30.02 3.28
C GLU A 192 -16.12 30.59 2.48
N ALA A 193 -16.21 31.92 2.41
CA ALA A 193 -17.25 32.58 1.65
C ALA A 193 -17.19 32.18 0.16
N GLY A 194 -18.36 31.90 -0.43
CA GLY A 194 -18.49 31.48 -1.83
C GLY A 194 -18.43 29.98 -2.07
N LEU A 195 -18.21 29.17 -1.02
CA LEU A 195 -18.10 27.72 -1.10
C LEU A 195 -19.07 27.02 -0.13
N LEU A 196 -19.44 25.78 -0.48
CA LEU A 196 -20.24 24.87 0.33
C LEU A 196 -19.75 23.42 0.20
N GLY A 197 -20.48 22.52 0.84
CA GLY A 197 -20.20 21.08 0.83
C GLY A 197 -19.39 20.68 2.06
N GLU A 198 -19.41 19.38 2.38
CA GLU A 198 -18.68 18.85 3.54
C GLU A 198 -17.18 19.13 3.45
N LYS A 199 -16.61 19.20 2.23
CA LYS A 199 -15.18 19.41 1.98
C LYS A 199 -14.84 20.83 1.52
N CYS A 200 -15.83 21.70 1.33
CA CYS A 200 -15.65 23.08 0.86
C CYS A 200 -14.92 23.18 -0.49
N ASP A 201 -15.26 22.27 -1.39
CA ASP A 201 -14.79 22.15 -2.77
C ASP A 201 -15.89 22.42 -3.81
N GLU A 202 -17.09 22.80 -3.36
CA GLU A 202 -18.22 23.14 -4.21
C GLU A 202 -18.52 24.65 -4.15
N GLU A 203 -18.78 25.28 -5.30
CA GLU A 203 -19.19 26.69 -5.36
C GLU A 203 -20.65 26.90 -4.93
N CYS A 204 -20.96 28.10 -4.42
CA CYS A 204 -22.34 28.51 -4.16
C CYS A 204 -23.24 28.33 -5.39
N LEU A 205 -24.42 27.76 -5.17
CA LEU A 205 -25.49 27.80 -6.16
C LEU A 205 -25.85 29.26 -6.50
N PRO A 206 -26.22 29.54 -7.77
CA PRO A 206 -26.65 30.88 -8.16
C PRO A 206 -27.76 31.41 -7.25
N GLY A 207 -27.58 32.63 -6.75
CA GLY A 207 -28.50 33.25 -5.80
C GLY A 207 -28.13 33.12 -4.33
N PHE A 208 -27.02 32.46 -4.01
CA PHE A 208 -26.51 32.34 -2.65
C PHE A 208 -25.08 32.89 -2.54
N TYR A 209 -24.74 33.42 -1.36
CA TYR A 209 -23.42 33.98 -1.09
C TYR A 209 -23.01 33.85 0.38
N GLY A 210 -21.76 34.21 0.67
CA GLY A 210 -21.21 34.29 2.01
C GLY A 210 -20.73 32.94 2.55
N LYS A 211 -20.41 32.89 3.84
CA LYS A 211 -19.94 31.67 4.53
C LYS A 211 -20.97 30.55 4.38
N ASN A 212 -20.53 29.37 3.94
CA ASN A 212 -21.40 28.20 3.70
C ASN A 212 -22.59 28.51 2.76
N CYS A 213 -22.52 29.55 1.93
CA CYS A 213 -23.61 30.01 1.06
C CYS A 213 -24.94 30.24 1.80
N GLN A 214 -24.89 30.68 3.07
CA GLN A 214 -26.09 30.82 3.91
C GLN A 214 -26.92 32.07 3.59
N ASN A 215 -26.36 33.05 2.87
CA ASN A 215 -27.06 34.28 2.52
C ASN A 215 -27.65 34.21 1.12
N LYS A 216 -28.73 34.96 0.86
CA LYS A 216 -29.42 35.03 -0.44
C LYS A 216 -29.15 36.36 -1.14
N CYS A 217 -28.82 36.30 -2.43
CA CYS A 217 -28.67 37.49 -3.26
C CYS A 217 -29.99 38.29 -3.33
N SER A 218 -29.86 39.61 -3.47
CA SER A 218 -31.02 40.51 -3.61
C SER A 218 -31.77 40.27 -4.93
N PHE A 219 -33.11 40.38 -4.89
CA PHE A 219 -33.92 40.41 -6.10
C PHE A 219 -33.75 41.70 -6.90
N ASN A 220 -33.24 42.76 -6.28
CA ASN A 220 -33.05 44.08 -6.90
C ASN A 220 -31.71 44.19 -7.64
N CYS A 221 -30.95 43.10 -7.77
CA CYS A 221 -29.80 43.08 -8.68
C CYS A 221 -30.28 43.25 -10.13
N GLY A 222 -29.46 43.90 -10.97
CA GLY A 222 -29.76 44.18 -12.38
C GLY A 222 -30.17 42.92 -13.15
N VAL A 223 -29.62 41.77 -12.78
CA VAL A 223 -30.24 40.45 -13.01
C VAL A 223 -30.70 39.89 -11.67
N PRO A 224 -32.00 39.56 -11.48
CA PRO A 224 -32.53 39.12 -10.19
C PRO A 224 -31.72 37.96 -9.57
N LYS A 225 -31.38 38.08 -8.28
CA LYS A 225 -30.58 37.11 -7.51
C LYS A 225 -29.16 36.86 -8.06
N ARG A 226 -28.65 37.65 -8.99
CA ARG A 226 -27.28 37.47 -9.49
C ARG A 226 -26.30 38.37 -8.75
N CYS A 227 -25.57 37.79 -7.79
CA CYS A 227 -24.55 38.49 -7.01
C CYS A 227 -23.25 37.67 -6.92
N ASP A 228 -22.15 38.32 -6.53
CA ASP A 228 -20.88 37.68 -6.21
C ASP A 228 -21.05 36.70 -5.04
N SER A 229 -20.55 35.47 -5.20
CA SER A 229 -20.77 34.39 -4.23
C SER A 229 -20.02 34.59 -2.91
N LYS A 230 -18.98 35.43 -2.87
CA LYS A 230 -18.21 35.71 -1.66
C LYS A 230 -18.82 36.83 -0.85
N ILE A 231 -19.03 37.99 -1.48
CA ILE A 231 -19.39 39.24 -0.78
C ILE A 231 -20.85 39.67 -0.96
N GLY A 232 -21.57 39.10 -1.93
CA GLY A 232 -23.00 39.37 -2.14
C GLY A 232 -23.34 40.59 -2.98
N GLU A 233 -22.35 41.23 -3.61
CA GLU A 233 -22.56 42.41 -4.46
C GLU A 233 -23.14 42.04 -5.84
N CYS A 234 -24.07 42.83 -6.34
CA CYS A 234 -24.71 42.56 -7.62
C CYS A 234 -23.72 42.72 -8.79
N VAL A 235 -23.53 41.65 -9.57
CA VAL A 235 -22.54 41.60 -10.67
C VAL A 235 -22.87 42.58 -11.80
N SER A 236 -24.15 42.92 -11.99
CA SER A 236 -24.63 43.82 -13.05
C SER A 236 -25.26 45.11 -12.48
N GLY A 237 -24.80 45.56 -11.31
CA GLY A 237 -25.39 46.69 -10.60
C GLY A 237 -26.79 46.39 -10.07
N CYS A 238 -27.51 47.43 -9.65
CA CYS A 238 -28.88 47.33 -9.14
C CYS A 238 -29.89 47.68 -10.25
N GLN A 239 -31.12 47.19 -10.11
CA GLN A 239 -32.26 47.72 -10.86
C GLN A 239 -32.41 49.20 -10.48
N ASN A 240 -32.54 50.06 -11.48
CA ASN A 240 -32.90 51.45 -11.22
C ASN A 240 -34.38 51.47 -10.84
N ASP A 241 -34.69 51.94 -9.64
CA ASP A 241 -36.05 52.30 -9.27
C ASP A 241 -36.47 53.44 -10.21
N GLY A 242 -37.40 53.14 -11.13
CA GLY A 242 -38.02 54.13 -12.01
C GLY A 242 -39.09 54.94 -11.31
#